data_AF-A0AAU2I4F0-F1
#
_entry.id   AF-A0AAU2I4F0-F1
#
_cell.length_a   1.000
_cell.length_b   1.000
_cell.length_c   1.000
_cell.angle_alpha   90.00
_cell.angle_beta   90.00
_cell.angle_gamma   90.00
#
_symmetry.space_group_name_H-M   'P 1'
#
loop_
_entity.id
_entity.type
_entity.pdbx_description
1 polymer ?
#
loop_
_entity_poly.entity_id
_entity_poly.type
_entity_poly.pdbx_seq_one_letter_code
_entity_poly.pdbx_strand_id
1 'polypeptide(L)'
;MPSALVVGYDPEAIPGVDAGALRKGLDEELDRFGEHGIDAAMALVVFEDSAEAVLVAALTERPWDVVVVGGGIRKAEQLLPLFEEIMNLIRLHAPQAAIAFNTNGSDSVEAALRRMRARPARTQQSGREAARKPATGSGRG
;
A
#
# COMPACT_ATOMS: atom_id res chain seq x y z
N MET A 1 3.87 -14.98 0.06
CA MET A 1 4.65 -14.13 0.99
C MET A 1 3.87 -12.84 1.18
N PRO A 2 3.71 -12.31 2.41
CA PRO A 2 3.07 -11.00 2.60
C PRO A 2 3.78 -9.93 1.80
N SER A 3 3.05 -8.95 1.28
CA SER A 3 3.61 -7.88 0.45
C SER A 3 3.28 -6.48 0.98
N ALA A 4 4.24 -5.57 0.87
CA ALA A 4 4.07 -4.17 1.29
C ALA A 4 4.57 -3.20 0.22
N LEU A 5 3.79 -2.17 -0.09
CA LEU A 5 4.25 -1.03 -0.86
C LEU A 5 4.42 0.17 0.07
N VAL A 6 5.59 0.78 0.08
CA VAL A 6 5.83 2.05 0.78
C VAL A 6 5.73 3.19 -0.22
N VAL A 7 4.80 4.12 0.00
CA VAL A 7 4.66 5.34 -0.78
C VAL A 7 5.29 6.48 -0.01
N GLY A 8 6.39 7.03 -0.53
CA GLY A 8 7.15 8.13 0.06
C GLY A 8 7.23 9.34 -0.85
N TYR A 9 7.64 10.48 -0.29
CA TYR A 9 8.00 11.66 -1.08
C TYR A 9 9.48 11.59 -1.45
N ASP A 10 9.85 11.97 -2.67
CA ASP A 10 11.25 11.89 -3.11
C ASP A 10 12.15 12.80 -2.24
N PRO A 11 13.19 12.26 -1.57
CA PRO A 11 14.13 13.05 -0.79
C PRO A 11 14.78 14.19 -1.58
N GLU A 12 15.03 14.03 -2.88
CA GLU A 12 15.65 15.06 -3.73
C GLU A 12 14.74 16.28 -3.93
N ALA A 13 13.43 16.10 -3.78
CA ALA A 13 12.44 17.17 -3.91
C ALA A 13 12.18 17.92 -2.58
N ILE A 14 12.92 17.61 -1.51
CA ILE A 14 12.76 18.24 -0.19
C ILE A 14 13.90 19.25 0.03
N PRO A 15 13.63 20.57 0.05
CA PRO A 15 14.67 21.56 0.30
C PRO A 15 15.23 21.46 1.73
N GLY A 16 16.56 21.48 1.84
CA GLY A 16 17.26 21.59 3.13
C GLY A 16 17.43 20.30 3.92
N VAL A 17 17.16 19.13 3.31
CA VAL A 17 17.47 17.81 3.89
C VAL A 17 18.69 17.18 3.22
N ASP A 18 19.29 16.22 3.90
CA ASP A 18 20.28 15.32 3.30
C ASP A 18 19.56 14.19 2.56
N ALA A 19 19.37 14.38 1.24
CA ALA A 19 18.68 13.42 0.38
C ALA A 19 19.37 12.05 0.36
N GLY A 20 20.71 12.02 0.42
CA GLY A 20 21.50 10.79 0.44
C GLY A 20 21.29 10.00 1.73
N ALA A 21 21.30 10.68 2.88
CA ALA A 21 21.01 10.05 4.17
C ALA A 21 19.58 9.52 4.25
N LEU A 22 18.60 10.27 3.73
CA LEU A 22 17.21 9.81 3.66
C LEU A 22 17.05 8.59 2.76
N ARG A 23 17.67 8.61 1.57
CA ARG A 23 17.66 7.46 0.65
C ARG A 23 18.23 6.21 1.32
N LYS A 24 19.39 6.34 1.98
CA LYS A 24 20.02 5.25 2.72
C LYS A 24 19.09 4.68 3.80
N GLY A 25 18.41 5.54 4.56
CA GLY A 25 17.45 5.10 5.57
C GLY A 25 16.22 4.40 4.99
N LEU A 26 15.78 4.79 3.79
CA LEU A 26 14.70 4.12 3.06
C LEU A 26 15.12 2.74 2.54
N ASP A 27 16.36 2.61 2.05
CA ASP A 27 16.93 1.33 1.62
C ASP A 27 17.11 0.37 2.81
N GLU A 28 17.63 0.86 3.93
CA GLU A 28 17.72 0.09 5.19
C GLU A 28 16.34 -0.39 5.65
N GLU A 29 15.30 0.43 5.50
CA GLU A 29 13.94 0.04 5.84
C GLU A 29 13.38 -1.05 4.91
N LEU A 30 13.70 -1.02 3.61
CA LEU A 30 13.35 -2.08 2.67
C LEU A 30 14.03 -3.41 3.03
N ASP A 31 15.30 -3.37 3.43
CA ASP A 31 16.02 -4.55 3.90
C ASP A 31 15.35 -5.15 5.16
N ARG A 32 14.91 -4.30 6.11
CA ARG A 32 14.18 -4.73 7.31
C ARG A 32 12.87 -5.43 7.00
N PHE A 33 12.15 -5.04 5.94
CA PHE A 33 10.97 -5.81 5.51
C PHE A 33 11.32 -7.26 5.15
N GLY A 34 12.47 -7.45 4.48
CA GLY A 34 13.00 -8.77 4.14
C GLY A 34 13.31 -9.63 5.36
N GLU A 35 13.86 -9.04 6.43
CA GLU A 35 14.11 -9.71 7.72
C GLU A 35 12.81 -10.25 8.36
N HIS A 36 11.67 -9.63 8.07
CA HIS A 36 10.35 -10.05 8.50
C HIS A 36 9.62 -10.97 7.50
N GLY A 37 10.29 -11.38 6.42
CA GLY A 37 9.70 -12.21 5.36
C GLY A 37 8.59 -11.50 4.59
N ILE A 38 8.66 -10.17 4.50
CA ILE A 38 7.72 -9.34 3.75
C ILE A 38 8.40 -8.90 2.46
N ASP A 39 7.73 -9.16 1.35
CA ASP A 39 8.16 -8.70 0.04
C ASP A 39 7.77 -7.23 -0.15
N ALA A 40 8.73 -6.33 -0.03
CA ALA A 40 8.49 -4.90 -0.03
C ALA A 40 9.05 -4.19 -1.27
N ALA A 41 8.35 -3.15 -1.71
CA ALA A 41 8.84 -2.19 -2.69
C ALA A 41 8.55 -0.76 -2.23
N MET A 42 9.19 0.21 -2.87
CA MET A 42 9.00 1.62 -2.59
C MET A 42 8.67 2.40 -3.85
N ALA A 43 7.65 3.25 -3.77
CA ALA A 43 7.31 4.25 -4.77
C ALA A 43 7.56 5.63 -4.17
N LEU A 44 8.50 6.38 -4.76
CA LEU A 44 8.76 7.76 -4.38
C LEU A 44 8.15 8.70 -5.40
N VAL A 45 7.39 9.67 -4.91
CA VAL A 45 6.66 10.63 -5.74
C VAL A 45 7.14 12.05 -5.48
N VAL A 46 6.99 12.89 -6.49
CA VAL A 46 7.14 14.36 -6.40
C VAL A 46 5.77 14.96 -6.67
N PHE A 47 5.46 16.11 -6.05
CA PHE A 47 4.17 16.78 -6.25
C PHE A 47 4.13 17.52 -7.60
N GLU A 48 3.91 16.76 -8.67
CA GLU A 48 3.76 17.23 -10.05
C GLU A 48 2.87 16.25 -10.84
N ASP A 49 2.55 16.56 -12.09
CA ASP A 49 1.64 15.79 -12.96
C ASP A 49 2.03 14.31 -13.18
N SER A 50 3.24 13.90 -12.79
CA SER A 50 3.71 12.51 -12.90
C SER A 50 3.38 11.61 -11.71
N ALA A 51 2.95 12.18 -10.58
CA ALA A 51 2.68 11.41 -9.35
C ALA A 51 1.64 10.31 -9.57
N GLU A 52 0.55 10.63 -10.27
CA GLU A 52 -0.52 9.69 -10.59
C GLU A 52 0.01 8.46 -11.33
N ALA A 53 0.74 8.67 -12.42
CA ALA A 53 1.25 7.57 -13.25
C ALA A 53 2.21 6.65 -12.47
N VAL A 54 3.10 7.22 -11.65
CA VAL A 54 4.01 6.45 -10.79
C VAL A 54 3.24 5.64 -9.77
N LEU A 55 2.23 6.25 -9.11
CA LEU A 55 1.40 5.56 -8.12
C LEU A 55 0.58 4.44 -8.74
N VAL A 56 -0.07 4.68 -9.89
CA VAL A 56 -0.86 3.66 -10.59
C VAL A 56 0.02 2.50 -10.99
N ALA A 57 1.20 2.75 -11.56
CA ALA A 57 2.14 1.70 -11.94
C ALA A 57 2.54 0.84 -10.73
N ALA A 58 2.95 1.48 -9.62
CA ALA A 58 3.34 0.76 -8.40
C ALA A 58 2.18 0.00 -7.75
N LEU A 59 0.99 0.59 -7.69
CA LEU A 59 -0.20 -0.02 -7.09
C LEU A 59 -0.72 -1.21 -7.90
N THR A 60 -0.54 -1.20 -9.22
CA THR A 60 -1.04 -2.24 -10.13
C THR A 60 0.00 -3.29 -10.50
N GLU A 61 1.27 -3.09 -10.13
CA GLU A 61 2.35 -4.06 -10.35
C GLU A 61 1.99 -5.47 -9.83
N ARG A 62 1.39 -5.53 -8.64
CA ARG A 62 0.91 -6.77 -8.02
C ARG A 62 -0.10 -6.51 -6.90
N PRO A 63 -0.84 -7.54 -6.45
CA PRO A 63 -1.68 -7.40 -5.27
C PRO A 63 -0.86 -7.16 -3.99
N TRP A 64 -0.98 -5.95 -3.44
CA TRP A 64 -0.38 -5.58 -2.16
C TRP A 64 -1.26 -6.01 -0.97
N ASP A 65 -0.64 -6.44 0.12
CA ASP A 65 -1.36 -6.70 1.37
C ASP A 65 -1.49 -5.47 2.24
N VAL A 66 -0.47 -4.61 2.22
CA VAL A 66 -0.48 -3.29 2.88
C VAL A 66 0.16 -2.24 1.98
N VAL A 67 -0.42 -1.05 1.95
CA VAL A 67 0.23 0.16 1.44
C VAL A 67 0.53 1.08 2.62
N VAL A 68 1.81 1.40 2.83
CA VAL A 68 2.27 2.35 3.86
C VAL A 68 2.43 3.72 3.23
N VAL A 69 1.73 4.74 3.73
CA VAL A 69 1.87 6.12 3.26
C VAL A 69 2.77 6.92 4.20
N GLY A 70 3.91 7.35 3.66
CA GLY A 70 5.02 7.99 4.35
C GLY A 70 4.65 9.28 5.09
N GLY A 71 5.30 9.53 6.22
CA GLY A 71 5.14 10.74 7.01
C GLY A 71 5.51 12.03 6.26
N GLY A 72 6.45 11.97 5.32
CA GLY A 72 6.86 13.11 4.49
C GLY A 72 5.73 13.69 3.63
N ILE A 73 4.74 12.87 3.26
CA ILE A 73 3.58 13.30 2.46
C ILE A 73 2.50 13.89 3.37
N ARG A 74 2.24 13.26 4.52
CA ARG A 74 1.08 13.59 5.37
C ARG A 74 1.30 14.73 6.35
N LYS A 75 2.56 15.04 6.69
CA LYS A 75 2.91 16.07 7.69
C LYS A 75 3.15 17.45 7.08
N ALA A 76 3.27 17.53 5.76
CA ALA A 76 3.42 18.78 5.04
C ALA A 76 2.03 19.26 4.59
N GLU A 77 1.54 20.38 5.14
CA GLU A 77 0.20 20.90 4.82
C GLU A 77 0.03 21.15 3.31
N GLN A 78 1.10 21.61 2.64
CA GLN A 78 1.10 21.82 1.19
C GLN A 78 0.93 20.54 0.36
N LEU A 79 1.16 19.37 0.95
CA LEU A 79 1.01 18.07 0.29
C LEU A 79 -0.34 17.39 0.60
N LEU A 80 -1.27 18.09 1.25
CA LEU A 80 -2.61 17.55 1.50
C LEU A 80 -3.33 17.09 0.22
N PRO A 81 -3.32 17.84 -0.91
CA PRO A 81 -3.96 17.37 -2.15
C PRO A 81 -3.34 16.06 -2.68
N LEU A 82 -2.01 15.95 -2.63
CA LEU A 82 -1.30 14.72 -3.00
C LEU A 82 -1.69 13.55 -2.10
N PHE A 83 -1.82 13.82 -0.80
CA PHE A 83 -2.25 12.80 0.14
C PHE A 83 -3.66 12.28 -0.17
N GLU A 84 -4.60 13.18 -0.46
CA GLU A 84 -5.96 12.81 -0.88
C GLU A 84 -5.96 11.97 -2.15
N GLU A 85 -5.17 12.37 -3.14
CA GLU A 85 -4.99 11.64 -4.39
C GLU A 85 -4.43 10.23 -4.17
N ILE A 86 -3.37 10.09 -3.39
CA ILE A 86 -2.78 8.79 -3.01
C ILE A 86 -3.84 7.88 -2.40
N MET A 87 -4.65 8.40 -1.46
CA MET A 87 -5.68 7.61 -0.80
C MET A 87 -6.76 7.14 -1.78
N ASN A 88 -7.18 8.00 -2.71
CA ASN A 88 -8.15 7.67 -3.75
C ASN A 88 -7.59 6.61 -4.72
N LEU A 89 -6.33 6.77 -5.16
CA LEU A 89 -5.67 5.82 -6.06
C LEU A 89 -5.47 4.45 -5.39
N ILE A 90 -5.06 4.41 -4.12
CA ILE A 90 -4.97 3.15 -3.37
C ILE A 90 -6.34 2.48 -3.33
N ARG A 91 -7.41 3.25 -3.05
CA ARG A 91 -8.76 2.70 -2.98
C ARG A 91 -9.25 2.17 -4.33
N LEU A 92 -8.84 2.80 -5.43
CA LEU A 92 -9.22 2.43 -6.79
C LEU A 92 -8.44 1.20 -7.30
N HIS A 93 -7.11 1.22 -7.15
CA HIS A 93 -6.21 0.25 -7.79
C HIS A 93 -5.77 -0.89 -6.88
N ALA A 94 -5.78 -0.70 -5.56
CA ALA A 94 -5.45 -1.72 -4.57
C ALA A 94 -6.51 -1.82 -3.46
N PRO A 95 -7.81 -1.96 -3.77
CA PRO A 95 -8.89 -1.97 -2.77
C PRO A 95 -8.77 -3.08 -1.73
N GLN A 96 -8.02 -4.14 -2.02
CA GLN A 96 -7.72 -5.24 -1.12
C GLN A 96 -6.65 -4.88 -0.08
N ALA A 97 -5.75 -3.93 -0.36
CA ALA A 97 -4.64 -3.62 0.52
C ALA A 97 -5.15 -2.88 1.76
N ALA A 98 -4.62 -3.22 2.93
CA ALA A 98 -4.83 -2.37 4.10
C ALA A 98 -3.98 -1.11 3.96
N ILE A 99 -4.50 0.04 4.41
CA ILE A 99 -3.73 1.29 4.43
C ILE A 99 -3.10 1.46 5.80
N ALA A 100 -1.80 1.73 5.82
CA ALA A 100 -1.00 2.00 7.01
C ALA A 100 -0.34 3.38 6.93
N PHE A 101 -0.12 3.97 8.10
CA PHE A 101 0.60 5.24 8.25
C PHE A 101 1.75 5.02 9.23
N ASN A 102 2.96 5.36 8.79
CA ASN A 102 4.15 5.40 9.63
C ASN A 102 4.25 6.76 10.35
N THR A 103 5.14 6.91 11.31
CA THR A 103 5.44 8.21 11.93
C THR A 103 6.58 8.89 11.18
N ASN A 104 7.56 8.12 10.72
CA ASN A 104 8.73 8.54 9.96
C ASN A 104 9.21 7.39 9.04
N GLY A 105 10.29 7.59 8.27
CA GLY A 105 10.77 6.54 7.35
C GLY A 105 11.11 5.22 8.04
N SER A 106 11.65 5.27 9.26
CA SER A 106 12.19 4.13 10.02
C SER A 106 11.16 3.28 10.79
N ASP A 107 9.87 3.63 10.77
CA ASP A 107 8.81 2.79 11.39
C ASP A 107 7.79 2.25 10.38
N SER A 108 8.22 2.06 9.12
CA SER A 108 7.38 1.59 8.03
C SER A 108 7.06 0.10 8.18
N VAL A 109 8.02 -0.70 8.62
CA VAL A 109 7.84 -2.13 8.95
C VAL A 109 6.77 -2.29 10.04
N GLU A 110 6.88 -1.53 11.12
CA GLU A 110 5.94 -1.57 12.24
C GLU A 110 4.54 -1.12 11.82
N ALA A 111 4.45 -0.10 10.96
CA ALA A 111 3.20 0.35 10.38
C ALA A 111 2.53 -0.75 9.56
N ALA A 112 3.29 -1.47 8.75
CA ALA A 112 2.77 -2.58 7.94
C ALA A 112 2.30 -3.74 8.82
N LEU A 113 3.14 -4.20 9.76
CA LEU A 113 2.83 -5.30 10.67
C LEU A 113 1.56 -5.04 11.48
N ARG A 114 1.33 -3.79 11.90
CA ARG A 114 0.10 -3.40 12.62
C ARG A 114 -1.18 -3.71 11.83
N ARG A 115 -1.14 -3.61 10.49
CA ARG A 115 -2.30 -3.90 9.62
C ARG A 115 -2.37 -5.35 9.19
N MET A 116 -1.23 -6.01 9.03
CA MET A 116 -1.19 -7.44 8.71
C MET A 116 -1.72 -8.32 9.86
N ARG A 117 -1.42 -7.96 11.12
CA ARG A 117 -1.93 -8.68 12.31
C ARG A 117 -3.44 -8.54 12.52
N ALA A 118 -4.03 -7.44 12.03
CA ALA A 118 -5.45 -7.14 12.19
C ALA A 118 -6.34 -7.82 11.13
N ARG A 119 -5.76 -8.49 10.13
CA ARG A 119 -6.53 -9.24 9.13
C ARG A 119 -6.85 -10.64 9.65
N PRO A 120 -8.12 -11.07 9.67
CA PRO A 120 -8.40 -12.51 9.76
C PRO A 120 -7.72 -13.19 8.58
N ALA A 121 -7.11 -14.36 8.83
CA ALA A 121 -6.50 -15.18 7.80
C ALA A 121 -7.45 -15.27 6.61
N ARG A 122 -6.98 -14.96 5.39
CA ARG A 122 -7.76 -15.14 4.17
C ARG A 122 -8.14 -16.62 4.08
N THR A 123 -9.33 -16.98 4.56
CA THR A 123 -9.95 -18.23 4.17
C THR A 123 -10.09 -18.16 2.67
N GLN A 124 -9.48 -19.12 1.97
CA GLN A 124 -9.60 -19.31 0.54
C GLN A 124 -11.08 -19.44 0.18
N GLN A 125 -11.75 -18.31 -0.10
CA GLN A 125 -13.12 -18.30 -0.57
C GLN A 125 -13.08 -18.34 -2.10
N SER A 126 -12.58 -19.47 -2.62
CA SER A 126 -12.62 -19.82 -4.05
C SER A 126 -13.18 -21.25 -4.22
N GLY A 127 -14.27 -21.56 -3.53
CA GLY A 127 -14.85 -22.91 -3.56
C GLY A 127 -16.33 -23.06 -3.22
N ARG A 128 -17.10 -21.99 -3.01
CA ARG A 128 -18.54 -22.09 -2.73
C ARG A 128 -19.38 -21.14 -3.57
N GLU A 129 -19.27 -21.24 -4.88
CA GLU A 129 -20.28 -20.68 -5.80
C GLU A 129 -20.66 -21.65 -6.94
N ALA A 130 -20.54 -22.96 -6.70
CA ALA A 130 -21.00 -23.99 -7.62
C ALA A 130 -21.93 -24.99 -6.92
N ALA A 131 -23.01 -24.50 -6.28
CA ALA A 131 -24.11 -25.35 -5.83
C ALA A 131 -25.39 -24.53 -5.58
N ARG A 132 -25.90 -23.83 -6.60
CA ARG A 132 -27.33 -23.49 -6.67
C ARG A 132 -27.91 -24.13 -7.91
N LYS A 133 -28.39 -25.37 -7.78
CA LYS A 133 -29.36 -25.93 -8.74
C LYS A 133 -30.68 -25.17 -8.58
N PRO A 134 -31.38 -24.82 -9.67
CA PRO A 134 -32.72 -24.29 -9.56
C PRO A 134 -33.67 -25.44 -9.21
N ALA A 135 -34.41 -25.30 -8.11
CA ALA A 135 -35.59 -26.11 -7.85
C ALA A 135 -36.73 -25.56 -8.70
N THR A 136 -36.93 -26.11 -9.89
CA THR A 136 -38.17 -25.91 -10.65
C THR A 136 -39.27 -26.73 -9.98
N GLY A 137 -40.17 -26.04 -9.29
CA GLY A 137 -41.45 -26.59 -8.88
C GLY A 137 -42.48 -26.46 -10.00
N SER A 138 -43.21 -27.55 -10.24
CA SER A 138 -44.55 -27.61 -10.85
C SER A 138 -44.98 -29.07 -10.71
N GLY A 139 -46.07 -29.47 -10.05
CA GLY A 139 -47.24 -28.72 -9.63
C GLY A 139 -48.45 -29.01 -10.52
N ARG A 140 -49.06 -30.20 -10.33
CA ARG A 140 -50.44 -30.62 -10.63
C ARG A 140 -50.92 -30.64 -12.11
N GLY A 141 -51.56 -31.75 -12.45
CA GLY A 141 -52.32 -31.99 -13.67
C GLY A 141 -52.53 -33.48 -13.86
#